data_AF-A0A9D7NIC9-F1
#
_entry.id   AF-A0A9D7NIC9-F1
#
_cell.length_a   1.000
_cell.length_b   1.000
_cell.length_c   1.000
_cell.angle_alpha   90.00
_cell.angle_beta   90.00
_cell.angle_gamma   90.00
#
_symmetry.space_group_name_H-M   'P 1'
#
loop_
_entity.id
_entity.type
_entity.pdbx_description
1 polymer ?
#
loop_
_entity_poly.entity_id
_entity_poly.type
_entity_poly.pdbx_seq_one_letter_code
_entity_poly.pdbx_strand_id
1 'polypeptide(L)'
;MAKTKSYEVEMAHTTGSGAKKTMWRAGRLFEVKVPQLLDLTPAEVEAFEDDKRFSIKEASELTSSTDSSDEASDSGEDSQSTGDESSEEDATTEDSDSEDSSSDEAEEVSDDSTEDSSEEEVAPTVDDLVKNNSRNELNALALEAGVEAPETLSGKPEVAQAIVDAQASNSESEATS
;
A
#
# COMPACT_ATOMS: atom_id res chain seq x y z
N MET A 1 -19.75 15.92 -26.83
CA MET A 1 -18.69 14.92 -26.74
C MET A 1 -17.39 15.66 -26.52
N ALA A 2 -16.69 15.40 -25.41
CA ALA A 2 -15.36 15.96 -25.22
C ALA A 2 -14.43 15.37 -26.28
N LYS A 3 -13.50 16.18 -26.80
CA LYS A 3 -12.47 15.69 -27.73
C LYS A 3 -11.52 14.83 -26.93
N THR A 4 -11.42 13.55 -27.27
CA THR A 4 -10.43 12.64 -26.71
C THR A 4 -9.23 12.56 -27.64
N LYS A 5 -8.06 12.28 -27.07
CA LYS A 5 -6.84 11.92 -27.79
C LYS A 5 -6.27 10.65 -27.18
N SER A 6 -5.51 9.88 -27.95
CA SER A 6 -4.86 8.68 -27.46
C SER A 6 -3.55 9.02 -26.73
N TYR A 7 -3.39 8.50 -25.53
CA TYR A 7 -2.21 8.65 -24.69
C TYR A 7 -1.72 7.29 -24.22
N GLU A 8 -0.41 7.16 -24.09
CA GLU A 8 0.24 6.05 -23.40
C GLU A 8 0.40 6.44 -21.93
N VAL A 9 -0.23 5.67 -21.03
CA VAL A 9 -0.16 5.86 -19.58
C VAL A 9 0.56 4.66 -18.97
N GLU A 10 1.65 4.92 -18.26
CA GLU A 10 2.44 3.90 -17.57
C GLU A 10 2.46 4.18 -16.06
N MET A 11 2.29 3.14 -15.23
CA MET A 11 2.50 3.26 -13.80
C MET A 11 3.97 3.03 -13.43
N ALA A 12 4.58 3.99 -12.76
CA ALA A 12 5.96 3.95 -12.30
C ALA A 12 6.17 2.87 -11.24
N HIS A 13 7.30 2.15 -11.34
CA HIS A 13 7.73 1.23 -10.28
C HIS A 13 8.24 2.00 -9.08
N THR A 14 7.55 1.86 -7.95
CA THR A 14 8.04 2.36 -6.67
C THR A 14 8.78 1.23 -5.96
N THR A 15 9.99 1.49 -5.44
CA THR A 15 10.85 0.48 -4.78
C THR A 15 10.73 0.48 -3.25
N GLY A 16 9.68 1.11 -2.70
CA GLY A 16 9.44 1.18 -1.26
C GLY A 16 8.71 -0.05 -0.70
N SER A 17 8.89 -0.32 0.60
CA SER A 17 8.04 -1.28 1.33
C SER A 17 6.58 -0.82 1.24
N GLY A 18 5.69 -1.68 0.71
CA GLY A 18 4.30 -1.32 0.39
C GLY A 18 4.04 -0.91 -1.08
N ALA A 19 5.05 -1.02 -1.95
CA ALA A 19 4.88 -0.83 -3.39
C ALA A 19 3.82 -1.78 -3.96
N LYS A 20 2.76 -1.21 -4.54
CA LYS A 20 1.69 -1.98 -5.16
C LYS A 20 2.09 -2.35 -6.57
N LYS A 21 1.93 -3.64 -6.91
CA LYS A 21 2.12 -4.15 -8.28
C LYS A 21 1.04 -3.65 -9.23
N THR A 22 -0.13 -3.29 -8.70
CA THR A 22 -1.27 -2.81 -9.46
C THR A 22 -2.00 -1.67 -8.75
N MET A 23 -2.70 -0.81 -9.50
CA MET A 23 -3.47 0.32 -8.97
C MET A 23 -4.70 0.61 -9.81
N TRP A 24 -5.82 0.92 -9.15
CA TRP A 24 -7.02 1.40 -9.81
C TRP A 24 -6.99 2.91 -9.99
N ARG A 25 -7.21 3.38 -11.22
CA ARG A 25 -7.39 4.80 -11.57
C ARG A 25 -8.43 4.92 -12.68
N ALA A 26 -9.33 5.90 -12.57
CA ALA A 26 -10.40 6.14 -13.55
C ALA A 26 -11.21 4.86 -13.89
N GLY A 27 -11.43 3.98 -12.92
CA GLY A 27 -12.14 2.71 -13.11
C GLY A 27 -11.40 1.66 -13.94
N ARG A 28 -10.08 1.80 -14.12
CA ARG A 28 -9.20 0.85 -14.82
C ARG A 28 -8.07 0.40 -13.90
N LEU A 29 -7.65 -0.86 -14.06
CA LEU A 29 -6.52 -1.42 -13.35
C LEU A 29 -5.24 -1.19 -14.16
N PHE A 30 -4.24 -0.61 -13.52
CA PHE A 30 -2.90 -0.40 -14.07
C PHE A 30 -1.91 -1.32 -13.38
N GLU A 31 -0.97 -1.86 -14.14
CA GLU A 31 0.12 -2.68 -13.63
C GLU A 31 1.45 -1.91 -13.73
N VAL A 32 2.37 -2.17 -12.81
CA VAL A 32 3.67 -1.51 -12.78
C VAL A 32 4.43 -1.80 -14.07
N LYS A 33 4.97 -0.74 -14.70
CA LYS A 33 5.76 -0.82 -15.95
C LYS A 33 5.02 -1.44 -17.14
N VAL A 34 3.69 -1.45 -17.11
CA VAL A 34 2.88 -1.88 -18.25
C VAL A 34 2.17 -0.64 -18.82
N PRO A 35 2.64 -0.10 -19.96
CA PRO A 35 1.98 1.04 -20.60
C PRO A 35 0.64 0.62 -21.18
N GLN A 36 -0.38 1.47 -20.99
CA GLN A 36 -1.71 1.29 -21.56
C GLN A 36 -2.08 2.45 -22.47
N LEU A 37 -2.56 2.14 -23.67
CA LEU A 37 -3.08 3.11 -24.62
C LEU A 37 -4.54 3.45 -24.30
N LEU A 38 -4.80 4.72 -24.01
CA LEU A 38 -6.09 5.19 -23.52
C LEU A 38 -6.51 6.44 -24.28
N ASP A 39 -7.76 6.48 -24.72
CA ASP A 39 -8.38 7.70 -25.22
C ASP A 39 -8.84 8.54 -24.02
N LEU A 40 -8.14 9.64 -23.77
CA LEU A 40 -8.36 10.51 -22.62
C LEU A 40 -8.89 11.87 -23.04
N THR A 41 -9.78 12.42 -22.22
CA THR A 41 -10.19 13.82 -22.29
C THR A 41 -9.15 14.73 -21.63
N PRO A 42 -9.14 16.06 -21.92
CA PRO A 42 -8.19 16.97 -21.28
C PRO A 42 -8.24 16.94 -19.74
N ALA A 43 -9.43 16.74 -19.17
CA ALA A 43 -9.59 16.62 -17.72
C ALA A 43 -8.97 15.34 -17.15
N GLU A 44 -8.99 14.24 -17.90
CA GLU A 44 -8.36 12.99 -17.48
C GLU A 44 -6.84 13.05 -17.63
N VAL A 45 -6.34 13.71 -18.68
CA VAL A 45 -4.91 13.95 -18.86
C VAL A 45 -4.34 14.69 -17.66
N GLU A 46 -4.98 15.79 -17.24
CA GLU A 46 -4.58 16.56 -16.07
C GLU A 46 -4.56 15.70 -14.79
N ALA A 47 -5.54 14.80 -14.62
CA ALA A 47 -5.59 13.89 -13.47
C ALA A 47 -4.45 12.86 -13.44
N PHE A 48 -3.91 12.46 -14.61
CA PHE A 48 -2.74 11.59 -14.69
C PHE A 48 -1.42 12.38 -14.55
N GLU A 49 -1.37 13.63 -15.02
CA GLU A 49 -0.21 14.52 -14.84
C GLU A 49 -0.01 14.93 -13.37
N ASP A 50 -1.10 15.13 -12.63
CA ASP A 50 -1.06 15.42 -11.18
C ASP A 50 -0.58 14.22 -10.35
N ASP A 51 -0.79 12.99 -10.84
CA ASP A 51 -0.42 11.77 -10.13
C ASP A 51 1.02 11.34 -10.45
N LYS A 52 1.96 11.67 -9.56
CA LYS A 52 3.39 11.30 -9.64
C LYS A 52 3.69 9.81 -9.84
N ARG A 53 2.71 8.93 -9.65
CA ARG A 53 2.85 7.48 -9.85
C ARG A 53 2.64 7.08 -11.30
N PHE A 54 2.13 7.97 -12.14
CA PHE A 54 1.87 7.72 -13.54
C PHE A 54 2.76 8.59 -14.42
N SER A 55 3.06 8.10 -15.60
CA SER A 55 3.72 8.83 -16.67
C SER A 55 2.82 8.75 -17.89
N ILE A 56 2.46 9.91 -18.43
CA ILE A 56 1.58 10.04 -19.59
C ILE A 56 2.35 10.65 -20.76
N LYS A 57 2.18 10.08 -21.95
CA LYS A 57 2.77 10.58 -23.21
C LYS A 57 1.70 10.58 -24.29
N GLU A 58 1.67 11.60 -25.15
CA GLU A 58 0.81 11.57 -26.33
C GLU A 58 1.25 10.40 -27.22
N ALA A 59 0.32 9.48 -27.50
CA ALA A 59 0.62 8.35 -28.37
C ALA A 59 0.61 8.86 -29.82
N SER A 60 1.79 8.94 -30.44
CA SER A 60 1.90 9.23 -31.87
C SER A 60 1.39 8.03 -32.67
N GLU A 61 0.10 8.03 -33.02
CA GLU A 61 -0.68 7.24 -34.03
C GLU A 61 -0.16 5.89 -34.59
N LEU A 62 0.81 5.23 -33.98
CA LEU A 62 1.35 3.96 -34.44
C LEU A 62 1.05 2.89 -33.42
N THR A 63 0.15 2.01 -33.86
CA THR A 63 -0.17 0.66 -33.34
C THR A 63 -1.15 0.59 -32.17
N SER A 64 -2.44 0.63 -32.53
CA SER A 64 -3.42 -0.27 -31.93
C SER A 64 -2.90 -1.71 -31.87
N SER A 65 -3.27 -2.40 -30.80
CA SER A 65 -3.24 -3.86 -30.57
C SER A 65 -2.02 -4.40 -29.82
N THR A 66 -2.14 -4.44 -28.49
CA THR A 66 -1.68 -5.59 -27.69
C THR A 66 -2.95 -6.11 -27.02
N ASP A 67 -3.79 -6.82 -27.77
CA ASP A 67 -3.81 -8.29 -27.75
C ASP A 67 -3.74 -8.82 -26.32
N SER A 68 -4.89 -8.83 -25.65
CA SER A 68 -5.16 -9.81 -24.62
C SER A 68 -5.27 -11.16 -25.30
N SER A 69 -4.23 -11.97 -25.23
CA SER A 69 -4.30 -13.43 -25.32
C SER A 69 -3.15 -14.03 -24.52
N ASP A 70 -3.56 -14.67 -23.42
CA ASP A 70 -3.09 -15.98 -22.97
C ASP A 70 -1.93 -16.56 -23.80
N GLU A 71 -0.75 -16.76 -23.19
CA GLU A 71 0.08 -17.95 -23.41
C GLU A 71 1.07 -18.13 -22.25
N ALA A 72 0.89 -19.25 -21.55
CA ALA A 72 1.93 -19.91 -20.81
C ALA A 72 3.02 -20.37 -21.79
N SER A 73 4.27 -19.96 -21.57
CA SER A 73 5.44 -20.69 -22.07
C SER A 73 6.69 -20.18 -21.39
N ASP A 74 7.29 -21.04 -20.59
CA ASP A 74 8.74 -21.12 -20.56
C ASP A 74 9.13 -22.59 -20.74
N SER A 75 9.65 -22.89 -21.92
CA SER A 75 10.33 -24.13 -22.24
C SER A 75 11.80 -23.79 -22.44
N GLY A 76 12.67 -24.43 -21.67
CA GLY A 76 14.04 -24.66 -22.11
C GLY A 76 15.02 -24.92 -20.98
N GLU A 77 15.30 -26.20 -20.69
CA GLU A 77 16.69 -26.55 -20.39
C GLU A 77 16.96 -28.02 -20.75
N ASP A 78 17.88 -28.24 -21.70
CA ASP A 78 18.39 -29.55 -22.10
C ASP A 78 19.71 -29.82 -21.37
N SER A 79 19.72 -30.94 -20.64
CA SER A 79 20.84 -31.83 -20.32
C SER A 79 22.10 -31.26 -19.64
N GLN A 80 22.24 -31.56 -18.34
CA GLN A 80 23.46 -32.23 -17.87
C GLN A 80 23.17 -33.20 -16.72
N SER A 81 23.41 -34.47 -17.00
CA SER A 81 23.34 -35.62 -16.09
C SER A 81 24.59 -35.71 -15.21
N THR A 82 24.40 -35.79 -13.89
CA THR A 82 25.18 -36.54 -12.89
C THR A 82 24.22 -36.77 -11.70
N GLY A 83 23.63 -37.96 -11.53
CA GLY A 83 24.11 -39.02 -10.62
C GLY A 83 24.07 -38.57 -9.14
N ASP A 84 23.56 -39.28 -8.14
CA ASP A 84 23.07 -40.65 -7.97
C ASP A 84 22.66 -40.73 -6.47
N GLU A 85 21.55 -41.42 -6.18
CA GLU A 85 21.19 -42.14 -4.94
C GLU A 85 20.68 -41.45 -3.64
N SER A 86 19.65 -42.14 -3.11
CA SER A 86 19.11 -42.25 -1.75
C SER A 86 18.11 -41.18 -1.26
N SER A 87 16.80 -41.50 -1.21
CA SER A 87 16.07 -42.25 -0.14
C SER A 87 15.88 -41.34 1.08
N GLU A 88 14.69 -41.03 1.60
CA GLU A 88 13.68 -41.90 2.25
C GLU A 88 12.33 -41.11 2.33
N GLU A 89 11.23 -41.62 1.77
CA GLU A 89 10.00 -42.14 2.43
C GLU A 89 9.64 -41.60 3.84
N ASP A 90 8.44 -40.97 3.98
CA ASP A 90 7.35 -41.32 4.93
C ASP A 90 6.16 -40.35 4.73
N ALA A 91 5.03 -40.76 4.13
CA ALA A 91 3.82 -41.34 4.75
C ALA A 91 2.94 -40.34 5.56
N THR A 92 1.82 -39.88 4.97
CA THR A 92 0.42 -40.19 5.34
C THR A 92 -0.21 -39.38 6.48
N THR A 93 -1.31 -38.68 6.19
CA THR A 93 -2.50 -38.38 7.04
C THR A 93 -3.32 -37.33 6.27
N GLU A 94 -4.63 -37.35 6.13
CA GLU A 94 -5.72 -38.30 6.33
C GLU A 94 -6.92 -37.59 5.70
N ASP A 95 -7.78 -38.38 5.07
CA ASP A 95 -9.05 -38.02 4.45
C ASP A 95 -10.02 -37.40 5.46
N SER A 96 -10.75 -36.35 5.10
CA SER A 96 -12.09 -36.08 5.65
C SER A 96 -12.86 -35.14 4.75
N ASP A 97 -13.69 -35.80 3.95
CA ASP A 97 -14.87 -35.32 3.25
C ASP A 97 -15.91 -34.65 4.18
N SER A 98 -16.89 -33.99 3.57
CA SER A 98 -18.29 -33.91 4.02
C SER A 98 -18.85 -32.68 4.79
N GLU A 99 -19.80 -32.03 4.09
CA GLU A 99 -21.13 -31.53 4.51
C GLU A 99 -21.34 -30.07 5.00
N ASP A 100 -21.96 -29.30 4.11
CA ASP A 100 -23.17 -28.46 4.27
C ASP A 100 -23.71 -28.16 5.70
N SER A 101 -23.87 -26.87 6.01
CA SER A 101 -24.98 -26.37 6.85
C SER A 101 -25.10 -24.83 6.84
N SER A 102 -26.22 -24.35 6.29
CA SER A 102 -27.16 -23.34 6.82
C SER A 102 -26.62 -22.30 7.82
N SER A 103 -26.70 -21.00 7.51
CA SER A 103 -27.87 -20.13 7.74
C SER A 103 -27.94 -19.56 9.17
N ASP A 104 -27.99 -18.23 9.22
CA ASP A 104 -28.58 -17.37 10.25
C ASP A 104 -27.95 -17.36 11.64
N GLU A 105 -27.49 -16.18 12.08
CA GLU A 105 -27.86 -15.56 13.36
C GLU A 105 -27.39 -14.09 13.29
N ALA A 106 -28.36 -13.19 13.25
CA ALA A 106 -28.19 -11.78 13.55
C ALA A 106 -28.29 -11.58 15.06
N GLU A 107 -27.36 -10.84 15.69
CA GLU A 107 -27.53 -10.15 16.97
C GLU A 107 -26.57 -8.94 16.98
N GLU A 108 -27.03 -7.70 16.77
CA GLU A 108 -27.49 -6.73 17.79
C GLU A 108 -26.39 -5.74 18.24
N VAL A 109 -26.45 -4.54 17.65
CA VAL A 109 -26.19 -3.20 18.20
C VAL A 109 -25.31 -3.01 19.46
N SER A 110 -24.26 -2.20 19.32
CA SER A 110 -23.97 -1.14 20.30
C SER A 110 -23.55 0.14 19.58
N ASP A 111 -24.49 1.08 19.58
CA ASP A 111 -24.29 2.51 19.37
C ASP A 111 -23.46 3.04 20.56
N ASP A 112 -22.26 3.55 20.27
CA ASP A 112 -21.63 4.56 21.13
C ASP A 112 -21.08 5.64 20.19
N SER A 113 -22.00 6.50 19.76
CA SER A 113 -21.67 7.84 19.33
C SER A 113 -21.00 8.58 20.48
N THR A 114 -19.69 8.76 20.39
CA THR A 114 -19.05 10.02 20.83
C THR A 114 -18.30 10.61 19.66
N GLU A 115 -19.02 11.44 18.90
CA GLU A 115 -18.49 12.73 18.48
C GLU A 115 -17.75 13.35 19.68
N ASP A 116 -16.43 13.45 19.58
CA ASP A 116 -15.71 14.54 20.21
C ASP A 116 -14.86 15.21 19.14
N SER A 117 -15.58 15.92 18.26
CA SER A 117 -15.08 17.13 17.64
C SER A 117 -14.88 18.18 18.74
N SER A 118 -13.83 18.00 19.54
CA SER A 118 -13.20 19.12 20.24
C SER A 118 -11.97 19.50 19.43
N GLU A 119 -12.11 20.54 18.62
CA GLU A 119 -11.02 21.45 18.21
C GLU A 119 -10.49 22.20 19.44
N GLU A 120 -10.14 21.46 20.49
CA GLU A 120 -9.13 21.85 21.46
C GLU A 120 -7.84 21.27 20.88
N GLU A 121 -6.72 22.00 20.91
CA GLU A 121 -5.42 21.43 20.51
C GLU A 121 -4.96 20.39 21.56
N VAL A 122 -5.73 19.32 21.71
CA VAL A 122 -5.38 18.15 22.50
C VAL A 122 -4.18 17.53 21.82
N ALA A 123 -3.04 17.65 22.50
CA ALA A 123 -1.82 16.98 22.08
C ALA A 123 -2.14 15.53 21.70
N PRO A 124 -1.70 15.06 20.53
CA PRO A 124 -2.09 13.75 20.02
C PRO A 124 -1.67 12.68 21.02
N THR A 125 -2.62 11.81 21.40
CA THR A 125 -2.33 10.76 22.38
C THR A 125 -1.41 9.70 21.76
N VAL A 126 -0.75 8.90 22.60
CA VAL A 126 0.11 7.79 22.15
C VAL A 126 -0.66 6.82 21.25
N ASP A 127 -1.94 6.57 21.55
CA ASP A 127 -2.78 5.65 20.78
C ASP A 127 -3.14 6.23 19.41
N ASP A 128 -3.44 7.53 19.33
CA ASP A 128 -3.65 8.25 18.06
C ASP A 128 -2.39 8.24 17.20
N LEU A 129 -1.23 8.48 17.80
CA LEU A 129 0.04 8.45 17.09
C LEU A 129 0.33 7.05 16.53
N VAL A 130 0.11 5.99 17.31
CA VAL A 130 0.34 4.60 16.87
C VAL A 130 -0.65 4.16 15.81
N LYS A 131 -1.92 4.58 15.87
CA LYS A 131 -2.95 4.20 14.90
C LYS A 131 -2.81 4.95 13.57
N ASN A 132 -2.55 6.25 13.63
CA ASN A 132 -2.57 7.12 12.45
C ASN A 132 -1.21 7.23 11.74
N ASN A 133 -0.11 6.82 12.37
CA ASN A 133 1.24 6.97 11.80
C ASN A 133 1.96 5.63 11.65
N SER A 134 2.77 5.52 10.61
CA SER A 134 3.70 4.41 10.40
C SER A 134 4.92 4.53 11.32
N ARG A 135 5.66 3.43 11.55
CA ARG A 135 6.88 3.45 12.39
C ARG A 135 7.90 4.50 11.93
N ASN A 136 8.04 4.69 10.61
CA ASN A 136 8.93 5.69 10.02
C ASN A 136 8.43 7.12 10.24
N GLU A 137 7.12 7.34 10.16
CA GLU A 137 6.49 8.65 10.41
C GLU A 137 6.63 9.04 11.88
N LEU A 138 6.46 8.08 12.80
CA LEU A 138 6.76 8.27 14.22
C LEU A 138 8.23 8.58 14.48
N ASN A 139 9.17 7.95 13.77
CA ASN A 139 10.58 8.31 13.91
C ASN A 139 10.88 9.74 13.45
N ALA A 140 10.25 10.19 12.35
CA ALA A 140 10.40 11.56 11.87
C ALA A 140 9.80 12.57 12.87
N LEU A 141 8.59 12.31 13.38
CA LEU A 141 7.94 13.12 14.40
C LEU A 141 8.73 13.15 15.71
N ALA A 142 9.33 12.03 16.10
CA ALA A 142 10.17 11.95 17.29
C ALA A 142 11.45 12.78 17.16
N LEU A 143 12.11 12.75 16.00
CA LEU A 143 13.25 13.62 15.72
C LEU A 143 12.85 15.11 15.72
N GLU A 144 11.69 15.44 15.16
CA GLU A 144 11.15 16.82 15.19
C GLU A 144 10.82 17.27 16.61
N ALA A 145 10.31 16.37 17.46
CA ALA A 145 10.08 16.61 18.87
C ALA A 145 11.37 16.62 19.72
N GLY A 146 12.55 16.32 19.14
CA GLY A 146 13.83 16.33 19.84
C GLY A 146 14.22 15.01 20.53
N VAL A 147 13.55 13.91 20.21
CA VAL A 147 13.91 12.56 20.69
C VAL A 147 15.13 12.06 19.91
N GLU A 148 16.23 11.81 20.61
CA GLU A 148 17.44 11.26 20.00
C GLU A 148 17.27 9.75 19.69
N ALA A 149 17.56 9.36 18.45
CA ALA A 149 17.57 7.98 17.98
C ALA A 149 16.27 7.16 18.21
N PRO A 150 15.09 7.62 17.72
CA PRO A 150 13.80 6.93 17.93
C PRO A 150 13.71 5.55 17.25
N GLU A 151 14.58 5.29 16.28
CA GLU A 151 14.77 4.01 15.61
C GLU A 151 15.40 2.93 16.50
N THR A 152 15.99 3.30 17.64
CA THR A 152 16.52 2.35 18.63
C THR A 152 15.47 1.80 19.60
N LEU A 153 14.28 2.42 19.63
CA LEU A 153 13.17 2.01 20.49
C LEU A 153 12.49 0.74 19.94
N SER A 154 11.99 -0.12 20.83
CA SER A 154 11.59 -1.50 20.48
C SER A 154 10.36 -1.57 19.56
N GLY A 155 9.52 -0.53 19.54
CA GLY A 155 8.29 -0.53 18.75
C GLY A 155 7.63 0.84 18.58
N LYS A 156 6.55 0.87 17.79
CA LYS A 156 5.70 2.06 17.57
C LYS A 156 5.22 2.73 18.87
N PRO A 157 4.73 1.99 19.90
CA PRO A 157 4.20 2.63 21.11
C PRO A 157 5.28 3.35 21.92
N GLU A 158 6.50 2.82 21.98
CA GLU A 158 7.61 3.48 22.70
C GLU A 158 8.00 4.80 22.04
N VAL A 159 7.95 4.89 20.70
CA VAL A 159 8.26 6.12 19.97
C VAL A 159 7.15 7.14 20.11
N ALA A 160 5.90 6.70 20.01
CA ALA A 160 4.75 7.56 20.25
C ALA A 160 4.77 8.13 21.69
N GLN A 161 5.10 7.31 22.69
CA GLN A 161 5.28 7.79 24.06
C GLN A 161 6.42 8.82 24.16
N ALA A 162 7.57 8.56 23.54
CA ALA A 162 8.70 9.49 23.56
C ALA A 162 8.37 10.85 22.89
N ILE A 163 7.56 10.85 21.82
CA ILE A 163 7.06 12.07 21.19
C ILE A 163 6.21 12.87 22.16
N VAL A 164 5.23 12.23 22.82
CA VAL A 164 4.32 12.91 23.74
C VAL A 164 5.09 13.47 24.94
N ASP A 165 6.03 12.70 25.51
CA ASP A 165 6.91 13.17 26.59
C ASP A 165 7.78 14.36 26.16
N ALA A 166 8.34 14.33 24.95
CA ALA A 166 9.17 15.40 24.42
C ALA A 166 8.34 16.67 24.10
N GLN A 167 7.14 16.51 23.55
CA GLN A 167 6.22 17.62 23.30
C GLN A 167 5.70 18.25 24.60
N ALA A 168 5.43 17.45 25.64
CA ALA A 168 5.10 17.95 26.97
C ALA A 168 6.27 18.73 27.59
N SER A 169 7.48 18.20 27.50
CA SER A 169 8.70 18.85 28.00
C SER A 169 9.03 20.15 27.26
N ASN A 170 8.78 20.21 25.94
CA ASN A 170 8.97 21.42 25.13
C ASN A 170 7.90 22.48 25.44
N SER A 171 6.66 22.07 25.67
CA SER A 171 5.56 22.98 26.05
C SER A 171 5.77 23.62 27.43
N GLU A 172 6.39 22.92 28.38
CA GLU A 172 6.77 23.51 29.68
C GLU A 172 7.90 24.55 29.58
N SER A 173 8.75 24.47 28.54
CA SER A 173 9.88 25.40 28.37
C SER A 173 9.47 26.78 27.84
N GLU A 174 8.35 26.89 27.12
CA GLU A 174 7.83 28.18 26.61
C GLU A 174 6.97 28.95 27.64
N ALA A 175 6.53 28.30 28.72
CA ALA A 175 5.68 28.94 29.74
C ALA A 175 6.46 29.82 30.74
N THR A 176 7.79 29.96 30.63
CA THR A 176 8.64 30.63 31.63
C THR A 176 9.63 31.67 31.10
N SER A 177 9.42 32.22 29.89
CA SER A 177 10.21 33.35 29.35
C SER A 177 9.42 34.65 29.19
#